data_AF-A0A969WEC9-F1
#
_entry.id   AF-A0A969WEC9-F1
#
_cell.length_a   1.000
_cell.length_b   1.000
_cell.length_c   1.000
_cell.angle_alpha   90.00
_cell.angle_beta   90.00
_cell.angle_gamma   90.00
#
_symmetry.space_group_name_H-M   'P 1'
#
loop_
_entity.id
_entity.type
_entity.pdbx_description
1 polymer ?
#
loop_
_entity_poly.entity_id
_entity_poly.type
_entity_poly.pdbx_seq_one_letter_code
_entity_poly.pdbx_strand_id
1 'polypeptide(L)'
;MINPAYQVKVKQSIELLKQLLHQADDAAWLVLAGNLSQCRTHSLTGVVREALPREEIPVENEVYHASYGRLSIPLSGSNKYALKKEVLPFINMRTHIQTVTIQRYGRMLFTAQNYFKDAVFNDWFNPEFLRDLEQAGVIQIAHRRPQSAMAIRRNQTGMLDGRYAKSSFITL
;
A
#
# COMPACT_ATOMS: atom_id res chain seq x y z
N MET A 1 -18.14 2.72 9.81
CA MET A 1 -17.05 3.73 9.77
C MET A 1 -16.08 3.32 8.67
N ILE A 2 -15.83 4.20 7.70
CA ILE A 2 -14.82 3.97 6.66
C ILE A 2 -13.48 4.30 7.30
N ASN A 3 -12.73 3.26 7.59
CA ASN A 3 -11.48 3.33 8.30
C ASN A 3 -10.40 3.87 7.34
N PRO A 4 -9.77 5.02 7.62
CA PRO A 4 -9.00 5.73 6.61
C PRO A 4 -7.69 4.99 6.32
N ALA A 5 -7.56 4.51 5.08
CA ALA A 5 -6.27 4.07 4.58
C ALA A 5 -5.35 5.30 4.41
N TYR A 6 -4.24 5.35 5.14
CA TYR A 6 -3.29 6.45 5.04
C TYR A 6 -2.36 6.24 3.87
N GLN A 7 -2.43 7.13 2.88
CA GLN A 7 -1.48 7.17 1.78
C GLN A 7 -0.27 7.99 2.20
N VAL A 8 0.93 7.41 2.06
CA VAL A 8 2.18 8.05 2.50
C VAL A 8 3.28 7.87 1.47
N LYS A 9 4.23 8.80 1.46
CA LYS A 9 5.51 8.65 0.76
C LYS A 9 6.55 8.08 1.72
N VAL A 10 7.27 7.05 1.30
CA VAL A 10 8.29 6.43 2.15
C VAL A 10 9.64 7.09 1.88
N LYS A 11 10.27 7.62 2.94
CA LYS A 11 11.60 8.23 2.89
C LYS A 11 12.71 7.24 3.26
N GLN A 12 12.43 6.29 4.16
CA GLN A 12 13.39 5.29 4.62
C GLN A 12 12.76 3.89 4.62
N SER A 13 12.90 3.13 3.52
CA SER A 13 12.20 1.84 3.32
C SER A 13 12.60 0.77 4.34
N ILE A 14 13.90 0.62 4.60
CA ILE A 14 14.40 -0.38 5.55
C ILE A 14 13.97 -0.05 6.98
N GLU A 15 14.06 1.22 7.38
CA GLU A 15 13.65 1.64 8.72
C GLU A 15 12.15 1.45 8.91
N LEU A 16 11.34 1.83 7.91
CA LEU A 16 9.89 1.58 7.94
C LEU A 16 9.57 0.10 8.16
N LEU A 17 10.21 -0.80 7.42
CA LEU A 17 9.98 -2.24 7.60
C LEU A 17 10.38 -2.72 8.99
N LYS A 18 11.50 -2.26 9.54
CA LYS A 18 11.91 -2.63 10.91
C LYS A 18 10.85 -2.24 11.94
N GLN A 19 10.28 -1.03 11.81
CA GLN A 19 9.22 -0.53 12.69
C GLN A 19 7.93 -1.33 12.51
N LEU A 20 7.54 -1.62 11.27
CA LEU A 20 6.37 -2.46 10.96
C LEU A 20 6.51 -3.89 11.52
N LEU A 21 7.70 -4.49 11.42
CA LEU A 21 7.97 -5.82 11.96
C LEU A 21 7.86 -5.88 13.49
N HIS A 22 8.06 -4.76 14.17
CA HIS A 22 7.86 -4.68 15.62
C HIS A 22 6.37 -4.64 15.99
N GLN A 23 5.54 -4.00 15.16
CA GLN A 23 4.10 -3.89 15.38
C GLN A 23 3.30 -5.11 14.89
N ALA A 24 3.82 -5.85 13.92
CA ALA A 24 3.18 -7.05 13.40
C ALA A 24 3.18 -8.18 14.45
N ASP A 25 2.07 -8.91 14.57
CA ASP A 25 2.00 -10.12 15.39
C ASP A 25 2.58 -11.34 14.64
N ASP A 26 2.61 -12.50 15.29
CA ASP A 26 3.22 -13.72 14.73
C ASP A 26 2.33 -14.42 13.69
N ALA A 27 1.07 -14.00 13.57
CA ALA A 27 0.13 -14.48 12.56
C ALA A 27 0.28 -13.74 11.21
N ALA A 28 1.04 -12.65 11.19
CA ALA A 28 1.27 -11.86 9.99
C ALA A 28 2.37 -12.46 9.10
N TRP A 29 2.35 -12.06 7.84
CA TRP A 29 3.29 -12.45 6.80
C TRP A 29 3.82 -11.20 6.10
N LEU A 30 5.13 -11.18 5.85
CA LEU A 30 5.75 -10.22 4.94
C LEU A 30 5.81 -10.85 3.55
N VAL A 31 5.30 -10.15 2.56
CA VAL A 31 5.32 -10.57 1.16
C VAL A 31 6.14 -9.56 0.36
N LEU A 32 7.16 -10.05 -0.33
CA LEU A 32 8.01 -9.28 -1.23
C LEU A 32 7.77 -9.75 -2.66
N ALA A 33 7.56 -8.84 -3.59
CA ALA A 33 7.32 -9.16 -4.99
C ALA A 33 8.17 -8.27 -5.90
N GLY A 34 8.82 -8.89 -6.90
CA GLY A 34 9.76 -8.22 -7.81
C GLY A 34 10.94 -9.12 -8.14
N ASN A 35 12.10 -8.52 -8.38
CA ASN A 35 13.36 -9.24 -8.59
C ASN A 35 13.92 -9.73 -7.24
N LEU A 36 13.88 -11.05 -7.02
CA LEU A 36 14.32 -11.67 -5.76
C LEU A 36 15.78 -12.16 -5.81
N SER A 37 16.56 -11.80 -6.83
CA SER A 37 17.96 -12.27 -7.01
C SER A 37 18.86 -12.01 -5.80
N GLN A 38 18.57 -10.98 -5.01
CA GLN A 38 19.33 -10.61 -3.81
C GLN A 38 18.67 -11.06 -2.50
N CYS A 39 17.49 -11.68 -2.55
CA CYS A 39 16.79 -12.14 -1.36
C CYS A 39 17.38 -13.48 -0.89
N ARG A 40 18.27 -13.44 0.09
CA ARG A 40 18.84 -14.64 0.72
C ARG A 40 17.96 -15.07 1.91
N THR A 41 17.44 -16.29 1.89
CA THR A 41 16.45 -16.77 2.87
C THR A 41 16.97 -17.89 3.78
N HIS A 42 18.28 -18.13 3.80
CA HIS A 42 18.89 -19.26 4.50
C HIS A 42 18.67 -19.24 6.02
N SER A 43 18.56 -18.05 6.63
CA SER A 43 18.26 -17.90 8.07
C SER A 43 16.76 -17.77 8.37
N LEU A 44 15.89 -17.88 7.36
CA LEU A 44 14.44 -17.77 7.51
C LEU A 44 13.78 -19.14 7.45
N THR A 45 12.74 -19.31 8.26
CA THR A 45 11.98 -20.57 8.37
C THR A 45 10.58 -20.42 7.77
N GLY A 46 10.06 -21.47 7.12
CA GLY A 46 8.71 -21.46 6.57
C GLY A 46 8.48 -20.49 5.40
N VAL A 47 9.55 -20.05 4.73
CA VAL A 47 9.46 -19.15 3.59
C VAL A 47 8.89 -19.87 2.38
N VAL A 48 7.95 -19.23 1.69
CA VAL A 48 7.35 -19.73 0.45
C VAL A 48 7.78 -18.83 -0.70
N ARG A 49 8.35 -19.42 -1.75
CA ARG A 49 8.72 -18.72 -2.98
C ARG A 49 7.84 -19.21 -4.13
N GLU A 50 7.21 -18.27 -4.81
CA GLU A 50 6.32 -18.54 -5.93
C GLU A 50 6.84 -17.80 -7.16
N ALA A 51 6.87 -18.49 -8.31
CA ALA A 51 7.03 -17.82 -9.58
C ALA A 51 5.71 -17.10 -9.89
N LEU A 52 5.80 -15.84 -10.32
CA LEU A 52 4.61 -15.08 -10.72
C LEU A 52 4.44 -15.14 -12.25
N PRO A 53 3.20 -15.21 -12.76
CA PRO A 53 2.93 -15.06 -14.17
C PRO A 53 3.48 -13.72 -14.69
N ARG A 54 3.92 -13.69 -15.94
CA ARG A 54 4.50 -12.49 -16.59
C ARG A 54 3.58 -11.27 -16.55
N GLU A 55 2.27 -11.50 -16.42
CA GLU A 55 1.24 -10.46 -16.42
C GLU A 55 1.12 -9.75 -15.06
N GLU A 56 1.54 -10.39 -13.96
CA GLU A 56 1.41 -9.82 -12.60
C GLU A 56 2.58 -8.92 -12.24
N ILE A 57 3.76 -9.17 -12.81
CA ILE A 57 4.96 -8.36 -12.59
C ILE A 57 5.65 -8.05 -13.91
N PRO A 58 5.72 -6.77 -14.33
CA PRO A 58 6.52 -6.38 -15.47
C PRO A 58 8.00 -6.66 -15.18
N VAL A 59 8.57 -7.56 -15.97
CA VAL A 59 9.99 -7.91 -15.92
C VAL A 59 10.76 -6.86 -16.70
N GLU A 60 11.55 -6.04 -16.01
CA GLU A 60 12.35 -4.98 -16.65
C GLU A 60 13.50 -5.54 -17.51
N ASN A 61 13.99 -6.73 -17.16
CA ASN A 61 15.09 -7.40 -17.86
C ASN A 61 14.83 -8.92 -17.91
N GLU A 62 14.60 -9.42 -19.12
CA GLU A 62 14.26 -10.82 -19.39
C GLU A 62 15.33 -11.82 -18.90
N VAL A 63 16.60 -11.41 -18.84
CA VAL A 63 17.70 -12.26 -18.34
C VAL A 63 17.46 -12.66 -16.88
N TYR A 64 16.83 -11.79 -16.09
CA TYR A 64 16.55 -12.05 -14.68
C TYR A 64 15.19 -12.68 -14.43
N HIS A 65 14.44 -13.09 -15.46
CA HIS A 65 13.06 -13.59 -15.33
C HIS A 65 12.91 -14.69 -14.25
N ALA A 66 13.84 -15.64 -14.17
CA ALA A 66 13.81 -16.71 -13.16
C ALA A 66 14.01 -16.21 -11.70
N SER A 67 14.54 -15.00 -11.54
CA SER A 67 14.69 -14.34 -10.24
C SER A 67 13.43 -13.59 -9.82
N TYR A 68 12.57 -13.22 -10.76
CA TYR A 68 11.31 -12.55 -10.46
C TYR A 68 10.30 -13.50 -9.84
N GLY A 69 9.50 -12.99 -8.90
CA GLY A 69 8.45 -13.75 -8.27
C GLY A 69 7.96 -13.11 -6.98
N ARG A 70 7.34 -13.94 -6.14
CA ARG A 70 6.82 -13.59 -4.83
C ARG A 70 7.53 -14.39 -3.75
N LEU A 71 7.87 -13.73 -2.66
CA LEU A 71 8.46 -14.32 -1.48
C LEU A 71 7.60 -14.01 -0.27
N SER A 72 6.99 -15.02 0.32
CA SER A 72 6.12 -14.92 1.49
C SER A 72 6.85 -15.46 2.71
N ILE A 73 7.00 -14.63 3.74
CA ILE A 73 7.80 -14.89 4.93
C ILE A 73 6.90 -14.79 6.17
N PRO A 74 6.70 -15.86 6.94
CA PRO A 74 5.98 -15.79 8.21
C PRO A 74 6.69 -14.85 9.18
N LEU A 75 5.96 -14.00 9.88
CA LEU A 75 6.53 -13.05 10.83
C LEU A 75 6.63 -13.63 12.26
N SER A 76 7.12 -14.87 12.38
CA SER A 76 7.47 -15.45 13.68
C SER A 76 8.59 -14.66 14.37
N GLY A 77 8.72 -14.79 15.70
CA GLY A 77 9.78 -14.11 16.46
C GLY A 77 11.19 -14.29 15.90
N SER A 78 11.57 -15.51 15.49
CA SER A 78 12.87 -15.81 14.89
C SER A 78 13.05 -15.15 13.51
N ASN A 79 12.03 -15.23 12.65
CA ASN A 79 12.08 -14.61 11.33
C ASN A 79 12.11 -13.08 11.43
N LYS A 80 11.35 -12.47 12.35
CA LYS A 80 11.41 -11.02 12.62
C LYS A 80 12.83 -10.59 13.01
N TYR A 81 13.51 -11.38 13.84
CA TYR A 81 14.89 -11.11 14.22
C TYR A 81 15.84 -11.19 13.02
N ALA A 82 15.83 -12.31 12.29
CA ALA A 82 16.67 -12.52 11.11
C ALA A 82 16.41 -11.46 10.03
N LEU A 83 15.14 -11.12 9.76
CA LEU A 83 14.77 -10.04 8.84
C LEU A 83 15.44 -8.72 9.21
N LYS A 84 15.32 -8.31 10.48
CA LYS A 84 15.86 -7.02 10.95
C LYS A 84 17.39 -6.95 10.91
N LYS A 85 18.08 -8.07 11.18
CA LYS A 85 19.53 -8.12 11.38
C LYS A 85 20.31 -8.54 10.14
N GLU A 86 19.77 -9.46 9.35
CA GLU A 86 20.55 -10.19 8.34
C GLU A 86 19.97 -10.12 6.94
N VAL A 87 18.66 -9.90 6.79
CA VAL A 87 18.02 -9.97 5.46
C VAL A 87 17.74 -8.58 4.92
N LEU A 88 16.96 -7.77 5.63
CA LEU A 88 16.55 -6.45 5.16
C LEU A 88 17.71 -5.51 4.79
N PRO A 89 18.83 -5.47 5.55
CA PRO A 89 19.96 -4.59 5.19
C PRO A 89 20.58 -4.88 3.82
N PHE A 90 20.41 -6.10 3.30
CA PHE A 90 21.02 -6.54 2.04
C PHE A 90 20.01 -6.64 0.89
N ILE A 91 18.71 -6.49 1.15
CA ILE A 91 17.71 -6.40 0.10
C ILE A 91 17.65 -4.95 -0.39
N ASN A 92 17.93 -4.76 -1.68
CA ASN A 92 17.77 -3.47 -2.34
C ASN A 92 16.28 -3.17 -2.65
N MET A 93 15.51 -2.85 -1.59
CA MET A 93 14.06 -2.61 -1.65
C MET A 93 13.63 -1.52 -2.64
N ARG A 94 14.51 -0.55 -2.91
CA ARG A 94 14.21 0.59 -3.81
C ARG A 94 14.57 0.37 -5.28
N THR A 95 15.09 -0.80 -5.63
CA THR A 95 15.48 -1.10 -7.01
C THR A 95 15.02 -2.49 -7.45
N HIS A 96 14.94 -3.45 -6.54
CA HIS A 96 14.62 -4.83 -6.90
C HIS A 96 13.21 -5.24 -6.51
N ILE A 97 12.66 -4.66 -5.43
CA ILE A 97 11.38 -5.06 -4.89
C ILE A 97 10.32 -4.05 -5.30
N GLN A 98 9.43 -4.45 -6.21
CA GLN A 98 8.40 -3.58 -6.76
C GLN A 98 7.25 -3.38 -5.77
N THR A 99 6.82 -4.47 -5.13
CA THR A 99 5.72 -4.47 -4.17
C THR A 99 6.13 -5.14 -2.87
N VAL A 100 5.75 -4.53 -1.75
CA VAL A 100 5.87 -5.13 -0.42
C VAL A 100 4.56 -5.03 0.31
N THR A 101 4.14 -6.13 0.90
CA THR A 101 2.88 -6.22 1.63
C THR A 101 3.11 -6.85 3.00
N ILE A 102 2.40 -6.37 4.01
CA ILE A 102 2.21 -7.12 5.25
C ILE A 102 0.75 -7.54 5.30
N GLN A 103 0.52 -8.84 5.43
CA GLN A 103 -0.81 -9.42 5.44
C GLN A 103 -1.02 -10.29 6.67
N ARG A 104 -2.26 -10.39 7.13
CA ARG A 104 -2.66 -11.22 8.27
C ARG A 104 -4.03 -11.82 8.00
N TYR A 105 -4.15 -13.15 8.03
CA TYR A 105 -5.39 -13.88 7.74
C TYR A 105 -6.11 -13.40 6.47
N GLY A 106 -5.37 -13.20 5.38
CA GLY A 106 -5.90 -12.71 4.10
C GLY A 106 -6.27 -11.22 4.07
N ARG A 107 -6.09 -10.49 5.17
CA ARG A 107 -6.27 -9.04 5.23
C ARG A 107 -4.93 -8.32 5.04
N MET A 108 -4.92 -7.34 4.15
CA MET A 108 -3.77 -6.48 3.94
C MET A 108 -3.69 -5.45 5.07
N LEU A 109 -2.55 -5.35 5.75
CA LEU A 109 -2.31 -4.37 6.82
C LEU A 109 -1.52 -3.17 6.28
N PHE A 110 -0.54 -3.46 5.44
CA PHE A 110 0.34 -2.48 4.82
C PHE A 110 0.64 -2.93 3.39
N THR A 111 0.73 -1.98 2.46
CA THR A 111 1.27 -2.22 1.14
C THR A 111 2.13 -1.04 0.70
N ALA A 112 3.23 -1.33 0.02
CA ALA A 112 4.04 -0.35 -0.66
C ALA A 112 4.32 -0.84 -2.08
N GLN A 113 4.17 0.05 -3.04
CA GLN A 113 4.37 -0.21 -4.46
C GLN A 113 5.45 0.72 -5.02
N ASN A 114 5.75 0.57 -6.32
CA ASN A 114 6.68 1.44 -7.05
C ASN A 114 8.05 1.53 -6.37
N TYR A 115 8.64 0.39 -6.02
CA TYR A 115 9.94 0.37 -5.35
C TYR A 115 9.92 1.04 -3.97
N PHE A 116 8.89 0.72 -3.20
CA PHE A 116 8.64 1.28 -1.87
C PHE A 116 8.33 2.78 -1.85
N LYS A 117 8.13 3.46 -2.98
CA LYS A 117 7.95 4.92 -2.99
C LYS A 117 6.61 5.34 -2.40
N ASP A 118 5.56 4.62 -2.76
CA ASP A 118 4.18 4.94 -2.39
C ASP A 118 3.64 3.81 -1.51
N ALA A 119 3.19 4.15 -0.31
CA ALA A 119 2.69 3.18 0.64
C ALA A 119 1.31 3.54 1.18
N VAL A 120 0.56 2.52 1.55
CA VAL A 120 -0.78 2.59 2.11
C VAL A 120 -0.80 1.78 3.39
N PHE A 121 -1.20 2.43 4.48
CA PHE A 121 -1.48 1.78 5.76
C PHE A 121 -2.98 1.63 5.91
N ASN A 122 -3.43 0.43 6.25
CA ASN A 122 -4.80 0.22 6.68
C ASN A 122 -4.94 0.53 8.17
N ASP A 123 -6.20 0.56 8.61
CA ASP A 123 -6.69 0.87 9.95
C ASP A 123 -6.17 0.03 11.11
N TRP A 124 -5.37 -1.00 10.81
CA TRP A 124 -4.73 -1.82 11.82
C TRP A 124 -3.68 -1.06 12.64
N PHE A 125 -3.05 -0.04 12.06
CA PHE A 125 -2.00 0.71 12.73
C PHE A 125 -2.58 1.91 13.49
N ASN A 126 -2.16 2.07 14.75
CA ASN A 126 -2.52 3.21 15.57
C ASN A 126 -2.08 4.53 14.86
N PRO A 127 -2.95 5.55 14.76
CA PRO A 127 -2.56 6.87 14.27
C PRO A 127 -1.33 7.48 14.96
N GLU A 128 -1.08 7.16 16.23
CA GLU A 128 0.16 7.56 16.94
C GLU A 128 1.41 6.97 16.31
N PHE A 129 1.39 5.68 15.98
CA PHE A 129 2.51 5.03 15.30
C PHE A 129 2.85 5.72 13.97
N LEU A 130 1.83 6.12 13.20
CA LEU A 130 2.04 6.86 11.95
C LEU A 130 2.63 8.25 12.19
N ARG A 131 2.19 8.94 13.24
CA ARG A 131 2.75 10.24 13.63
C ARG A 131 4.22 10.09 14.07
N ASP A 132 4.55 9.06 14.83
CA ASP A 132 5.92 8.78 15.26
C ASP A 132 6.83 8.51 14.06
N LEU A 133 6.36 7.73 13.08
CA LEU A 133 7.09 7.49 11.83
C LEU A 133 7.28 8.77 11.00
N GLU A 134 6.30 9.65 10.96
CA GLU A 134 6.40 10.94 10.27
C GLU A 134 7.39 11.87 10.97
N GLN A 135 7.33 11.98 12.30
CA GLN A 135 8.25 12.78 13.12
C GLN A 135 9.70 12.27 13.00
N ALA A 136 9.90 10.96 12.97
CA ALA A 136 11.20 10.34 12.73
C ALA A 136 11.70 10.50 11.28
N GLY A 137 10.90 11.12 10.39
CA GLY A 137 11.27 11.33 8.99
C GLY A 137 11.34 10.03 8.18
N VAL A 138 10.70 8.96 8.63
CA VAL A 138 10.66 7.65 7.96
C VAL A 138 9.65 7.68 6.81
N ILE A 139 8.53 8.37 7.03
CA ILE A 139 7.46 8.58 6.05
C ILE A 139 7.11 10.07 5.94
N GLN A 140 6.26 10.39 4.98
CA GLN A 140 5.56 11.67 4.89
C GLN A 140 4.11 11.39 4.53
N ILE A 141 3.17 11.83 5.36
CA ILE A 141 1.75 11.59 5.12
C ILE A 141 1.30 12.48 3.98
N ALA A 142 0.83 11.86 2.89
CA ALA A 142 0.25 12.59 1.79
C ALA A 142 -1.10 13.13 2.26
N HIS A 143 -1.14 14.40 2.65
CA HIS A 143 -2.40 15.06 2.95
C HIS A 143 -3.22 15.04 1.67
N ARG A 144 -4.26 14.20 1.62
CA ARG A 144 -5.34 14.42 0.66
C ARG A 144 -5.91 15.77 1.03
N ARG A 145 -5.69 16.79 0.17
CA ARG A 145 -6.61 17.93 0.16
C ARG A 145 -8.01 17.33 0.08
N PRO A 146 -8.96 17.69 0.96
CA PRO A 146 -10.34 17.39 0.65
C PRO A 146 -10.58 17.99 -0.74
N GLN A 147 -10.93 17.15 -1.72
CA GLN A 147 -11.55 17.68 -2.91
C GLN A 147 -12.79 18.40 -2.38
N SER A 148 -12.72 19.73 -2.32
CA SER A 148 -13.88 20.57 -2.08
C SER A 148 -14.94 20.05 -3.03
N ALA A 149 -16.00 19.44 -2.49
CA ALA A 149 -17.20 19.17 -3.24
C ALA A 149 -17.53 20.47 -3.96
N MET A 150 -17.40 20.49 -5.29
CA MET A 150 -17.74 21.67 -6.05
C MET A 150 -19.18 22.01 -5.68
N ALA A 151 -19.32 23.19 -5.10
CA ALA A 151 -20.60 23.76 -4.74
C ALA A 151 -21.49 23.74 -5.99
N ILE A 152 -22.51 22.87 -5.97
CA ILE A 152 -23.66 23.06 -6.83
C ILE A 152 -24.30 24.35 -6.33
N ARG A 153 -23.98 25.45 -7.01
CA ARG A 153 -24.59 26.76 -6.79
C ARG A 153 -26.10 26.59 -6.92
N ARG A 154 -26.81 26.78 -5.80
CA ARG A 154 -28.21 27.19 -5.81
C ARG A 154 -28.27 28.55 -6.53
N ASN A 155 -28.65 28.55 -7.80
CA ASN A 155 -29.23 29.74 -8.40
C ASN A 155 -30.74 29.69 -8.12
N GLN A 156 -31.13 30.32 -7.00
CA GLN A 156 -32.47 30.85 -6.83
C GLN A 156 -32.36 32.38 -6.82
N THR A 157 -32.78 32.98 -7.92
CA THR A 157 -33.33 34.35 -8.07
C THR A 157 -33.73 34.45 -9.54
N GLY A 158 -34.96 34.77 -9.95
CA GLY A 158 -36.14 35.27 -9.28
C GLY A 158 -36.90 36.17 -10.27
N MET A 159 -38.22 35.96 -10.36
CA MET A 159 -39.28 36.87 -10.82
C MET A 159 -39.55 37.11 -12.33
N LEU A 160 -40.79 36.73 -12.70
CA LEU A 160 -41.81 37.41 -13.54
C LEU A 160 -41.40 37.76 -14.99
N ASP A 161 -42.15 37.48 -16.05
CA ASP A 161 -43.59 37.55 -16.24
C ASP A 161 -43.91 36.96 -17.64
N GLY A 162 -45.16 36.54 -17.89
CA GLY A 162 -45.70 36.57 -19.26
C GLY A 162 -45.81 35.26 -20.07
N ARG A 163 -47.01 34.67 -19.97
CA ARG A 163 -47.86 34.24 -21.10
C ARG A 163 -47.70 32.83 -21.73
N TYR A 164 -48.85 32.15 -21.70
CA TYR A 164 -49.36 31.07 -22.54
C TYR A 164 -48.87 29.63 -22.30
N ALA A 165 -49.59 28.91 -21.45
CA ALA A 165 -49.93 27.52 -21.68
C ALA A 165 -51.44 27.32 -21.46
N LYS A 166 -52.21 27.28 -22.56
CA LYS A 166 -53.57 26.74 -22.63
C LYS A 166 -53.76 26.06 -23.99
N SER A 167 -53.94 24.74 -23.95
CA SER A 167 -54.82 23.93 -24.81
C SER A 167 -54.28 22.50 -24.80
N SER A 168 -54.94 21.60 -24.07
CA SER A 168 -55.97 20.65 -24.56
C SER A 168 -55.29 19.28 -24.77
N PHE A 169 -55.45 18.30 -23.88
CA PHE A 169 -56.53 17.30 -23.87
C PHE A 169 -56.85 16.74 -25.28
N ILE A 170 -56.37 15.53 -25.60
CA ILE A 170 -57.14 14.26 -25.68
C ILE A 170 -56.30 13.16 -26.39
N THR A 171 -56.24 12.01 -25.71
CA THR A 171 -56.30 10.61 -26.16
C THR A 171 -56.23 10.28 -27.66
N LEU A 172 -55.15 9.62 -28.09
CA LEU A 172 -55.05 8.18 -28.43
C LEU A 172 -53.60 7.84 -28.83
#